data_AF-A0A0W1JP45-F1
#
_entry.id   AF-A0A0W1JP45-F1
#
_cell.length_a   1.000
_cell.length_b   1.000
_cell.length_c   1.000
_cell.angle_alpha   90.00
_cell.angle_beta   90.00
_cell.angle_gamma   90.00
#
_symmetry.space_group_name_H-M   'P 1'
#
loop_
_entity.id
_entity.type
_entity.pdbx_description
1 polymer ?
#
loop_
_entity_poly.entity_id
_entity_poly.type
_entity_poly.pdbx_seq_one_letter_code
_entity_poly.pdbx_strand_id
1 'polypeptide(L)'
;MKRTASLTYFRNTPLSAQLLIVLLGVAVFSHAFLWNQAFSPAVKAQDKHPLLLSTGLLEAQEAELRIILWFAKGKPKENFLNQLPQEGWVWQESHPANSMSRGYSLAGYTRISQKSEQAIFSWYQGLVQDVGQAGGIAYLDERVPEGMDIAHYALQQNILPRQFSLSESVSSVAGWQESLLPRVVAGNDKVNIQVISQGYGQGRTALAIPVLLEEF
;
A
#
# COMPACT_ATOMS: atom_id res chain seq x y z
N MET A 1 -65.70 -3.71 7.74
CA MET A 1 -65.39 -2.67 8.76
C MET A 1 -63.88 -2.52 8.85
N LYS A 2 -63.31 -1.44 8.31
CA LYS A 2 -61.88 -1.09 8.45
C LYS A 2 -61.75 -0.05 9.55
N ARG A 3 -61.00 -0.34 10.62
CA ARG A 3 -60.56 0.66 11.60
C ARG A 3 -59.16 1.12 11.21
N THR A 4 -59.08 2.34 10.69
CA THR A 4 -57.86 3.13 10.58
C THR A 4 -57.58 3.73 11.96
N ALA A 5 -56.47 3.33 12.60
CA ALA A 5 -55.95 4.02 13.78
C ALA A 5 -55.15 5.24 13.31
N SER A 6 -55.58 6.44 13.70
CA SER A 6 -54.90 7.69 13.39
C SER A 6 -53.74 7.92 14.37
N LEU A 7 -52.58 8.25 13.84
CA LEU A 7 -51.45 8.84 14.56
C LEU A 7 -51.87 10.22 15.09
N THR A 8 -52.33 10.28 16.34
CA THR A 8 -52.62 11.53 17.04
C THR A 8 -51.89 11.55 18.38
N TYR A 9 -50.57 11.77 18.35
CA TYR A 9 -49.79 11.96 19.59
C TYR A 9 -48.85 13.18 19.58
N PHE A 10 -48.89 14.04 18.57
CA PHE A 10 -47.92 15.14 18.42
C PHE A 10 -48.51 16.56 18.35
N ARG A 11 -49.75 16.80 18.80
CA ARG A 11 -50.36 18.13 18.64
C ARG A 11 -50.24 19.08 19.85
N ASN A 12 -49.85 18.59 21.04
CA ASN A 12 -49.89 19.40 22.28
C ASN A 12 -48.58 19.44 23.09
N THR A 13 -47.43 19.06 22.52
CA THR A 13 -46.14 19.21 23.22
C THR A 13 -45.63 20.66 23.11
N PRO A 14 -45.32 21.34 24.22
CA PRO A 14 -44.75 22.69 24.17
C PRO A 14 -43.42 22.68 23.42
N LEU A 15 -43.12 23.75 22.69
CA LEU A 15 -41.94 23.87 21.80
C LEU A 15 -40.62 23.59 22.54
N SER A 16 -40.55 23.95 23.82
CA SER A 16 -39.42 23.65 24.71
C SER A 16 -39.20 22.15 24.93
N ALA A 17 -40.27 21.36 25.03
CA ALA A 17 -40.19 19.90 25.17
C ALA A 17 -39.77 19.23 23.85
N GLN A 18 -40.22 19.76 22.70
CA GLN A 18 -39.79 19.28 21.39
C GLN A 18 -38.30 19.51 21.16
N LEU A 19 -37.81 20.72 21.51
CA LEU A 19 -36.38 21.05 21.44
C LEU A 19 -35.53 20.16 22.36
N LEU A 20 -36.01 19.86 23.57
CA LEU A 20 -35.31 18.98 24.51
C LEU A 20 -35.19 17.55 23.97
N ILE A 21 -36.26 17.02 23.35
CA ILE A 21 -36.26 15.68 22.74
C ILE A 21 -35.27 15.61 21.57
N VAL A 22 -35.22 16.65 20.73
CA VAL A 22 -34.26 16.72 19.63
C VAL A 22 -32.83 16.81 20.15
N LEU A 23 -32.56 17.64 21.15
CA LEU A 23 -31.24 17.76 21.76
C LEU A 23 -30.77 16.46 22.42
N LEU A 24 -31.67 15.75 23.13
CA LEU A 24 -31.37 14.43 23.69
C LEU A 24 -31.10 13.40 22.59
N GLY A 25 -31.87 13.41 21.52
CA GLY A 25 -31.64 12.54 20.35
C GLY A 25 -30.27 12.78 19.72
N VAL A 26 -29.89 14.05 19.52
CA VAL A 26 -28.56 14.43 19.01
C VAL A 26 -27.46 14.01 19.97
N ALA A 27 -27.62 14.26 21.28
CA ALA A 27 -26.60 13.90 22.27
C ALA A 27 -26.36 12.38 22.35
N VAL A 28 -27.43 11.58 22.32
CA VAL A 28 -27.35 10.11 22.29
C VAL A 28 -26.73 9.63 20.99
N PHE A 29 -27.11 10.20 19.84
CA PHE A 29 -26.52 9.86 18.55
C PHE A 29 -25.04 10.21 18.48
N SER A 30 -24.64 11.40 18.98
CA SER A 30 -23.25 11.81 19.08
C SER A 30 -22.45 10.92 20.03
N HIS A 31 -23.02 10.52 21.17
CA HIS A 31 -22.36 9.58 22.08
C HIS A 31 -22.20 8.19 21.46
N ALA A 32 -23.23 7.67 20.79
CA ALA A 32 -23.16 6.38 20.10
C ALA A 32 -22.14 6.39 18.95
N PHE A 33 -22.09 7.49 18.19
CA PHE A 33 -21.14 7.67 17.09
C PHE A 33 -19.70 7.82 17.60
N LEU A 34 -19.47 8.59 18.67
CA LEU A 34 -18.15 8.74 19.29
C LEU A 34 -17.69 7.46 19.98
N TRP A 35 -18.60 6.70 20.60
CA TRP A 35 -18.28 5.40 21.22
C TRP A 35 -17.91 4.35 20.17
N ASN A 36 -18.59 4.35 19.01
CA ASN A 36 -18.23 3.48 17.88
C ASN A 36 -16.87 3.86 17.25
N GLN A 37 -16.45 5.12 17.32
CA GLN A 37 -15.08 5.50 16.93
C GLN A 37 -14.04 5.10 17.99
N ALA A 38 -14.37 5.21 19.28
CA ALA A 38 -13.47 4.81 20.38
C ALA A 38 -13.27 3.28 20.49
N PHE A 39 -14.17 2.49 19.91
CA PHE A 39 -14.11 1.02 19.84
C PHE A 39 -13.89 0.48 18.42
N SER A 40 -13.16 1.20 17.57
CA SER A 40 -12.36 0.46 16.59
C SER A 40 -11.22 -0.15 17.39
N PRO A 41 -11.19 -1.47 17.66
CA PRO A 41 -9.96 -2.07 18.14
C PRO A 41 -8.92 -1.63 17.12
N ALA A 42 -7.86 -0.96 17.58
CA ALA A 42 -6.68 -0.78 16.76
C ALA A 42 -6.40 -2.18 16.23
N VAL A 43 -6.71 -2.40 14.94
CA VAL A 43 -6.43 -3.67 14.27
C VAL A 43 -4.96 -3.80 14.53
N LYS A 44 -4.58 -4.71 15.44
CA LYS A 44 -3.17 -5.00 15.71
C LYS A 44 -2.59 -5.13 14.32
N ALA A 45 -1.61 -4.29 13.99
CA ALA A 45 -0.95 -4.32 12.71
C ALA A 45 -0.36 -5.73 12.60
N GLN A 46 -1.15 -6.63 12.04
CA GLN A 46 -0.70 -7.94 11.67
C GLN A 46 0.34 -7.64 10.60
N ASP A 47 1.55 -8.19 10.76
CA ASP A 47 2.60 -8.07 9.75
C ASP A 47 2.06 -8.65 8.44
N LYS A 48 1.41 -7.79 7.67
CA LYS A 48 0.89 -8.10 6.36
C LYS A 48 2.00 -7.78 5.38
N HIS A 49 2.41 -8.79 4.62
CA HIS A 49 3.24 -8.57 3.45
C HIS A 49 2.32 -8.08 2.33
N PRO A 50 2.53 -6.87 1.81
CA PRO A 50 1.62 -6.23 0.86
C PRO A 50 1.80 -6.75 -0.57
N LEU A 51 2.67 -7.74 -0.79
CA LEU A 51 2.94 -8.29 -2.11
C LEU A 51 1.65 -8.90 -2.72
N LEU A 52 1.59 -8.95 -4.05
CA LEU A 52 0.34 -9.03 -4.80
C LEU A 52 -0.30 -10.44 -4.81
N LEU A 53 0.46 -11.53 -5.04
CA LEU A 53 -0.14 -12.86 -5.21
C LEU A 53 -0.69 -13.41 -3.89
N SER A 54 -0.15 -13.00 -2.76
CA SER A 54 -0.59 -13.45 -1.44
C SER A 54 -1.89 -12.82 -0.95
N THR A 55 -2.42 -11.82 -1.66
CA THR A 55 -3.64 -11.11 -1.26
C THR A 55 -4.92 -11.90 -1.47
N GLY A 56 -4.91 -12.88 -2.38
CA GLY A 56 -6.11 -13.59 -2.83
C GLY A 56 -7.06 -12.73 -3.67
N LEU A 57 -6.61 -11.56 -4.14
CA LEU A 57 -7.38 -10.67 -5.03
C LEU A 57 -7.11 -10.92 -6.52
N LEU A 58 -6.19 -11.83 -6.80
CA LEU A 58 -5.69 -12.17 -8.13
C LEU A 58 -5.66 -13.69 -8.28
N GLU A 59 -5.82 -14.16 -9.52
CA GLU A 59 -5.70 -15.59 -9.88
C GLU A 59 -4.27 -15.94 -10.33
N ALA A 60 -3.44 -14.90 -10.56
CA ALA A 60 -2.08 -15.03 -11.00
C ALA A 60 -1.27 -15.94 -10.08
N GLN A 61 -0.55 -16.89 -10.67
CA GLN A 61 0.30 -17.84 -9.94
C GLN A 61 1.76 -17.39 -9.83
N GLU A 62 2.15 -16.46 -10.70
CA GLU A 62 3.51 -15.92 -10.78
C GLU A 62 3.48 -14.40 -10.90
N ALA A 63 4.52 -13.77 -10.35
CA ALA A 63 4.81 -12.34 -10.49
C ALA A 63 6.24 -12.15 -11.00
N GLU A 64 6.44 -11.10 -11.78
CA GLU A 64 7.78 -10.60 -12.09
C GLU A 64 8.22 -9.68 -10.96
N LEU A 65 9.42 -9.91 -10.43
CA LEU A 65 9.97 -9.14 -9.34
C LEU A 65 11.26 -8.47 -9.79
N ARG A 66 11.37 -7.18 -9.51
CA ARG A 66 12.56 -6.37 -9.70
C ARG A 66 12.97 -5.75 -8.37
N ILE A 67 14.23 -5.88 -8.00
CA ILE A 67 14.82 -5.17 -6.86
C ILE A 67 15.89 -4.23 -7.37
N ILE A 68 15.90 -2.98 -6.91
CA ILE A 68 16.88 -1.98 -7.31
C ILE A 68 17.59 -1.46 -6.08
N LEU A 69 18.91 -1.53 -6.07
CA LEU A 69 19.76 -0.97 -5.04
C LEU A 69 20.42 0.29 -5.58
N TRP A 70 20.14 1.44 -4.97
CA TRP A 70 20.67 2.73 -5.42
C TRP A 70 21.59 3.35 -4.37
N PHE A 71 22.77 3.79 -4.82
CA PHE A 71 23.77 4.43 -3.98
C PHE A 71 24.22 5.74 -4.61
N ALA A 72 23.80 6.86 -4.05
CA ALA A 72 24.14 8.19 -4.56
C ALA A 72 25.64 8.50 -4.50
N LYS A 73 26.38 7.87 -3.57
CA LYS A 73 27.82 8.11 -3.33
C LYS A 73 28.73 7.14 -4.08
N GLY A 74 28.17 6.21 -4.86
CA GLY A 74 28.91 5.17 -5.58
C GLY A 74 28.84 3.81 -4.93
N LYS A 75 29.49 2.84 -5.58
CA LYS A 75 29.44 1.43 -5.18
C LYS A 75 29.85 1.31 -3.71
N PRO A 76 29.02 0.67 -2.86
CA PRO A 76 29.35 0.52 -1.45
C PRO A 76 30.63 -0.31 -1.29
N LYS A 77 31.40 -0.01 -0.24
CA LYS A 77 32.60 -0.79 0.10
C LYS A 77 32.27 -2.14 0.76
N GLU A 78 31.05 -2.27 1.24
CA GLU A 78 30.57 -3.43 1.98
C GLU A 78 30.30 -4.61 1.04
N ASN A 79 30.62 -5.81 1.53
CA ASN A 79 30.54 -7.05 0.74
C ASN A 79 29.14 -7.67 0.70
N PHE A 80 28.09 -7.01 1.22
CA PHE A 80 26.73 -7.58 1.23
C PHE A 80 26.20 -7.81 -0.20
N LEU A 81 26.71 -7.07 -1.20
CA LEU A 81 26.40 -7.34 -2.62
C LEU A 81 26.77 -8.76 -3.06
N ASN A 82 27.79 -9.37 -2.44
CA ASN A 82 28.19 -10.76 -2.73
C ASN A 82 27.26 -11.80 -2.06
N GLN A 83 26.37 -11.35 -1.17
CA GLN A 83 25.40 -12.20 -0.46
C GLN A 83 24.03 -12.18 -1.14
N LEU A 84 23.88 -11.41 -2.22
CA LEU A 84 22.66 -11.38 -3.01
C LEU A 84 22.39 -12.76 -3.63
N PRO A 85 21.12 -13.18 -3.71
CA PRO A 85 20.75 -14.49 -4.26
C PRO A 85 21.18 -14.59 -5.72
N GLN A 86 21.81 -15.71 -6.08
CA GLN A 86 22.30 -15.95 -7.44
C GLN A 86 21.37 -16.86 -8.24
N GLU A 87 20.80 -17.88 -7.61
CA GLU A 87 19.94 -18.85 -8.26
C GLU A 87 18.59 -18.22 -8.62
N GLY A 88 18.21 -18.27 -9.90
CA GLY A 88 16.95 -17.71 -10.38
C GLY A 88 16.91 -16.17 -10.49
N TRP A 89 18.03 -15.49 -10.21
CA TRP A 89 18.14 -14.03 -10.31
C TRP A 89 19.06 -13.62 -11.47
N VAL A 90 18.68 -12.55 -12.16
CA VAL A 90 19.53 -11.87 -13.14
C VAL A 90 19.88 -10.51 -12.58
N TRP A 91 21.17 -10.26 -12.34
CA TRP A 91 21.67 -8.99 -11.79
C TRP A 91 22.32 -8.14 -12.87
N GLN A 92 21.99 -6.85 -12.90
CA GLN A 92 22.50 -5.89 -13.87
C GLN A 92 22.98 -4.62 -13.16
N GLU A 93 24.27 -4.32 -13.33
CA GLU A 93 24.84 -3.06 -12.86
C GLU A 93 24.54 -1.94 -13.86
N SER A 94 24.14 -0.78 -13.35
CA SER A 94 24.09 0.45 -14.15
C SER A 94 24.85 1.58 -13.46
N HIS A 95 25.64 2.29 -14.27
CA HIS A 95 26.37 3.48 -13.88
C HIS A 95 25.75 4.67 -14.62
N PRO A 96 25.60 5.85 -13.98
CA PRO A 96 25.15 7.05 -14.65
C PRO A 96 26.02 7.33 -15.89
N ALA A 97 25.39 7.57 -17.04
CA ALA A 97 26.09 7.80 -18.31
C ALA A 97 26.98 9.07 -18.31
N ASN A 98 26.84 9.94 -17.31
CA ASN A 98 27.50 11.24 -17.26
C ASN A 98 28.54 11.28 -16.13
N SER A 99 29.80 11.52 -16.48
CA SER A 99 31.02 11.46 -15.66
C SER A 99 31.07 12.35 -14.40
N MET A 100 30.03 13.15 -14.13
CA MET A 100 29.92 13.99 -12.94
C MET A 100 29.14 13.32 -11.79
N SER A 101 28.43 12.22 -12.06
CA SER A 101 27.64 11.51 -11.05
C SER A 101 28.36 10.22 -10.63
N ARG A 102 28.68 10.13 -9.34
CA ARG A 102 29.23 8.90 -8.73
C ARG A 102 28.15 7.86 -8.43
N GLY A 103 26.89 8.05 -8.86
CA GLY A 103 25.81 7.10 -8.54
C GLY A 103 26.13 5.67 -8.95
N TYR A 104 25.68 4.69 -8.17
CA TYR A 104 25.77 3.27 -8.51
C TYR A 104 24.39 2.65 -8.33
N SER A 105 23.96 1.87 -9.32
CA SER A 105 22.72 1.13 -9.27
C SER A 105 22.98 -0.35 -9.58
N LEU A 106 22.30 -1.23 -8.87
CA LEU A 106 22.27 -2.65 -9.15
C LEU A 106 20.82 -3.11 -9.16
N ALA A 107 20.36 -3.68 -10.27
CA ALA A 107 19.01 -4.20 -10.42
C ALA A 107 19.03 -5.74 -10.52
N GLY A 108 18.21 -6.41 -9.72
CA GLY A 108 17.98 -7.85 -9.75
C GLY A 108 16.60 -8.15 -10.27
N TYR A 109 16.48 -9.16 -11.14
CA TYR A 109 15.23 -9.58 -11.75
C TYR A 109 14.99 -11.07 -11.50
N THR A 110 13.77 -11.43 -11.15
CA THR A 110 13.37 -12.84 -10.99
C THR A 110 11.87 -13.00 -11.24
N ARG A 111 11.40 -14.27 -11.26
CA ARG A 111 9.99 -14.61 -11.21
C ARG A 111 9.71 -15.35 -9.92
N ILE A 112 8.62 -15.00 -9.27
CA ILE A 112 8.25 -15.52 -7.97
C ILE A 112 6.87 -16.16 -8.04
N SER A 113 6.65 -17.15 -7.20
CA SER A 113 5.31 -17.73 -6.98
C SER A 113 4.73 -17.22 -5.66
N GLN A 114 3.42 -17.39 -5.50
CA GLN A 114 2.72 -17.09 -4.25
C GLN A 114 3.37 -17.76 -3.02
N LYS A 115 3.89 -18.98 -3.18
CA LYS A 115 4.54 -19.74 -2.09
C LYS A 115 5.87 -19.14 -1.64
N SER A 116 6.57 -18.45 -2.52
CA SER A 116 7.89 -17.83 -2.24
C SER A 116 7.79 -16.38 -1.76
N GLU A 117 6.64 -15.73 -1.98
CA GLU A 117 6.45 -14.30 -1.82
C GLU A 117 6.72 -13.80 -0.40
N GLN A 118 6.22 -14.52 0.62
CA GLN A 118 6.48 -14.16 2.02
C GLN A 118 7.97 -14.22 2.37
N ALA A 119 8.67 -15.27 1.94
CA ALA A 119 10.10 -15.43 2.23
C ALA A 119 10.93 -14.34 1.53
N ILE A 120 10.57 -14.01 0.29
CA ILE A 120 11.22 -12.95 -0.48
C ILE A 120 10.98 -11.58 0.16
N PHE A 121 9.75 -11.31 0.62
CA PHE A 121 9.44 -10.06 1.30
C PHE A 121 10.25 -9.91 2.60
N SER A 122 10.34 -10.95 3.42
CA SER A 122 11.17 -10.94 4.63
C SER A 122 12.65 -10.73 4.33
N TRP A 123 13.18 -11.37 3.28
CA TRP A 123 14.55 -11.14 2.83
C TRP A 123 14.76 -9.69 2.36
N TYR A 124 13.83 -9.14 1.57
CA TYR A 124 13.86 -7.75 1.13
C TYR A 124 13.88 -6.77 2.32
N GLN A 125 13.10 -7.02 3.37
CA GLN A 125 13.13 -6.17 4.57
C GLN A 125 14.50 -6.16 5.26
N GLY A 126 15.21 -7.30 5.30
CA GLY A 126 16.60 -7.36 5.77
C GLY A 126 17.54 -6.58 4.84
N LEU A 127 17.42 -6.79 3.53
CA LEU A 127 18.20 -6.09 2.51
C LEU A 127 18.05 -4.57 2.59
N VAL A 128 16.85 -4.06 2.87
CA VAL A 128 16.60 -2.62 3.09
C VAL A 128 17.47 -2.08 4.22
N GLN A 129 17.65 -2.84 5.30
CA GLN A 129 18.48 -2.42 6.44
C GLN A 129 19.96 -2.41 6.06
N ASP A 130 20.45 -3.47 5.42
CA ASP A 130 21.86 -3.58 4.99
C ASP A 130 22.21 -2.46 4.00
N VAL A 131 21.36 -2.25 3.00
CA VAL A 131 21.52 -1.18 2.00
C VAL A 131 21.44 0.20 2.65
N GLY A 132 20.55 0.38 3.64
CA GLY A 132 20.46 1.62 4.40
C GLY A 132 21.71 1.93 5.23
N GLN A 133 22.30 0.92 5.87
CA GLN A 133 23.57 1.05 6.60
C GLN A 133 24.74 1.44 5.68
N ALA A 134 24.74 0.88 4.46
CA ALA A 134 25.67 1.22 3.39
C ALA A 134 25.44 2.63 2.77
N GLY A 135 24.40 3.35 3.20
CA GLY A 135 24.05 4.68 2.70
C GLY A 135 23.32 4.69 1.35
N GLY A 136 22.65 3.58 0.99
CA GLY A 136 21.82 3.44 -0.19
C GLY A 136 20.33 3.35 0.11
N ILE A 137 19.55 3.05 -0.93
CA ILE A 137 18.10 2.79 -0.87
C ILE A 137 17.81 1.52 -1.67
N ALA A 138 16.99 0.63 -1.11
CA ALA A 138 16.50 -0.57 -1.80
C ALA A 138 15.04 -0.38 -2.22
N TYR A 139 14.75 -0.62 -3.49
CA TYR A 139 13.42 -0.61 -4.08
C TYR A 139 13.03 -2.02 -4.49
N LEU A 140 11.74 -2.32 -4.40
CA LEU A 140 11.09 -3.52 -4.88
C LEU A 140 9.96 -3.08 -5.80
N ASP A 141 9.87 -3.70 -6.98
CA ASP A 141 8.77 -3.58 -7.94
C ASP A 141 8.28 -5.00 -8.24
N GLU A 142 6.99 -5.26 -8.00
CA GLU A 142 6.32 -6.52 -8.31
C GLU A 142 5.23 -6.28 -9.36
N ARG A 143 5.23 -7.08 -10.42
CA ARG A 143 4.27 -6.98 -11.53
C ARG A 143 3.56 -8.29 -11.78
N VAL A 144 2.26 -8.20 -12.00
CA VAL A 144 1.38 -9.33 -12.30
C VAL A 144 0.55 -9.03 -13.56
N PRO A 145 0.32 -10.04 -14.42
CA PRO A 145 -0.41 -9.87 -15.68
C PRO A 145 -1.94 -9.88 -15.49
N GLU A 146 -2.42 -9.29 -14.40
CA GLU A 146 -3.83 -9.20 -14.05
C GLU A 146 -4.18 -7.83 -13.46
N GLY A 147 -5.37 -7.32 -13.79
CA GLY A 147 -5.89 -6.07 -13.22
C GLY A 147 -6.59 -6.32 -11.89
N MET A 148 -6.29 -5.49 -10.88
CA MET A 148 -6.81 -5.59 -9.52
C MET A 148 -7.71 -4.41 -9.14
N ASP A 149 -8.68 -4.64 -8.26
CA ASP A 149 -9.35 -3.57 -7.50
C ASP A 149 -8.38 -2.97 -6.47
N ILE A 150 -7.76 -1.84 -6.81
CA ILE A 150 -6.77 -1.21 -5.92
C ILE A 150 -7.40 -0.61 -4.67
N ALA A 151 -8.68 -0.25 -4.67
CA ALA A 151 -9.35 0.31 -3.51
C ALA A 151 -9.59 -0.81 -2.48
N HIS A 152 -10.08 -1.96 -2.95
CA HIS A 152 -10.21 -3.15 -2.11
C HIS A 152 -8.86 -3.61 -1.56
N TYR A 153 -7.83 -3.69 -2.42
CA TYR A 153 -6.47 -4.01 -2.01
C TYR A 153 -5.94 -3.05 -0.94
N ALA A 154 -6.05 -1.73 -1.14
CA ALA A 154 -5.54 -0.74 -0.20
C ALA A 154 -6.20 -0.88 1.19
N LEU A 155 -7.51 -1.10 1.23
CA LEU A 155 -8.24 -1.37 2.46
C LEU A 155 -7.78 -2.68 3.12
N GLN A 156 -7.65 -3.76 2.34
CA GLN A 156 -7.21 -5.07 2.85
C GLN A 156 -5.80 -4.99 3.44
N GLN A 157 -4.91 -4.20 2.84
CA GLN A 157 -3.52 -4.06 3.27
C GLN A 157 -3.29 -2.92 4.29
N ASN A 158 -4.36 -2.28 4.78
CA ASN A 158 -4.28 -1.14 5.70
C ASN A 158 -3.39 0.01 5.16
N ILE A 159 -3.40 0.23 3.84
CA ILE A 159 -2.67 1.31 3.21
C ILE A 159 -3.50 2.58 3.38
N LEU A 160 -2.96 3.58 4.07
CA LEU A 160 -3.56 4.90 4.18
C LEU A 160 -3.27 5.68 2.90
N PRO A 161 -4.27 5.91 2.02
CA PRO A 161 -4.03 6.60 0.76
C PRO A 161 -3.62 8.04 1.01
N ARG A 162 -2.60 8.51 0.29
CA ARG A 162 -2.13 9.91 0.30
C ARG A 162 -2.36 10.57 -1.04
N GLN A 163 -2.15 9.81 -2.11
CA GLN A 163 -2.35 10.25 -3.48
C GLN A 163 -3.14 9.18 -4.22
N PHE A 164 -4.10 9.63 -5.03
CA PHE A 164 -4.95 8.76 -5.84
C PHE A 164 -5.05 9.35 -7.24
N SER A 165 -5.02 8.49 -8.25
CA SER A 165 -5.27 8.87 -9.63
C SER A 165 -6.18 7.82 -10.28
N LEU A 166 -7.14 8.29 -11.07
CA LEU A 166 -8.05 7.46 -11.84
C LEU A 166 -8.19 8.05 -13.23
N SER A 167 -7.84 7.27 -14.24
CA SER A 167 -8.14 7.51 -15.64
C SER A 167 -9.06 6.40 -16.17
N GLU A 168 -9.46 6.47 -17.45
CA GLU A 168 -10.45 5.55 -18.04
C GLU A 168 -10.11 4.06 -17.85
N SER A 169 -8.82 3.70 -17.81
CA SER A 169 -8.39 2.30 -17.66
C SER A 169 -7.31 2.08 -16.61
N VAL A 170 -6.76 3.13 -16.01
CA VAL A 170 -5.67 3.04 -15.04
C VAL A 170 -6.12 3.65 -13.71
N SER A 171 -5.89 2.90 -12.65
CA SER A 171 -6.08 3.35 -11.28
C SER A 171 -4.74 3.29 -10.55
N SER A 172 -4.44 4.30 -9.74
CA SER A 172 -3.24 4.32 -8.90
C SER A 172 -3.53 4.83 -7.50
N VAL A 173 -2.90 4.19 -6.52
CA VAL A 173 -2.84 4.65 -5.12
C VAL A 173 -1.38 4.71 -4.71
N ALA A 174 -0.93 5.85 -4.21
CA ALA A 174 0.28 5.94 -3.39
C ALA A 174 -0.12 6.26 -1.95
N GLY A 175 0.50 5.56 -0.99
CA GLY A 175 0.04 5.61 0.39
C GLY A 175 1.10 5.26 1.41
N TRP A 176 0.62 5.13 2.64
CA TRP A 176 1.41 4.82 3.81
C TRP A 176 0.93 3.52 4.44
N GLN A 177 1.84 2.55 4.57
CA GLN A 177 1.65 1.33 5.37
C GLN A 177 2.65 1.34 6.54
N GLU A 178 2.15 1.19 7.77
CA GLU A 178 2.98 1.36 8.99
C GLU A 178 4.14 0.37 9.10
N SER A 179 3.98 -0.87 8.61
CA SER A 179 4.99 -1.93 8.69
C SER A 179 6.04 -1.92 7.58
N LEU A 180 6.01 -0.93 6.67
CA LEU A 180 7.00 -0.79 5.60
C LEU A 180 8.08 0.25 5.90
N LEU A 181 9.32 -0.16 5.67
CA LEU A 181 10.49 0.71 5.54
C LEU A 181 11.13 0.43 4.17
N PRO A 182 11.79 1.41 3.54
CA PRO A 182 12.07 2.78 3.99
C PRO A 182 10.96 3.78 3.63
N ARG A 183 11.06 5.01 4.17
CA ARG A 183 10.08 6.10 3.94
C ARG A 183 10.60 7.02 2.85
N VAL A 184 9.76 7.37 1.86
CA VAL A 184 10.08 8.35 0.81
C VAL A 184 9.15 9.56 0.93
N VAL A 185 9.68 10.74 0.63
CA VAL A 185 8.89 11.98 0.57
C VAL A 185 8.41 12.17 -0.87
N ALA A 186 7.09 12.26 -1.07
CA ALA A 186 6.47 12.56 -2.35
C ALA A 186 5.64 13.85 -2.24
N GLY A 187 6.18 14.96 -2.74
CA GLY A 187 5.60 16.29 -2.48
C GLY A 187 5.66 16.61 -0.99
N ASN A 188 4.50 16.89 -0.38
CA ASN A 188 4.37 17.14 1.05
C ASN A 188 4.05 15.87 1.87
N ASP A 189 3.80 14.75 1.19
CA ASP A 189 3.38 13.51 1.82
C ASP A 189 4.55 12.55 2.07
N LYS A 190 4.40 11.72 3.10
CA LYS A 190 5.26 10.56 3.33
C LYS A 190 4.54 9.33 2.79
N VAL A 191 5.17 8.68 1.82
CA VAL A 191 4.66 7.47 1.17
C VAL A 191 5.74 6.40 1.17
N ASN A 192 5.33 5.15 1.23
CA ASN A 192 6.24 4.00 1.23
C ASN A 192 5.71 2.82 0.39
N ILE A 193 4.58 3.02 -0.28
CA ILE A 193 3.99 2.03 -1.17
C ILE A 193 3.21 2.75 -2.28
N GLN A 194 3.32 2.24 -3.50
CA GLN A 194 2.47 2.64 -4.61
C GLN A 194 1.97 1.40 -5.34
N VAL A 195 0.71 1.41 -5.73
CA VAL A 195 0.10 0.41 -6.60
C VAL A 195 -0.53 1.10 -7.79
N ILE A 196 -0.35 0.52 -8.98
CA ILE A 196 -0.99 0.94 -10.22
C ILE A 196 -1.61 -0.31 -10.84
N SER A 197 -2.87 -0.22 -11.25
CA SER A 197 -3.59 -1.28 -11.94
C SER A 197 -4.22 -0.73 -13.21
N GLN A 198 -3.99 -1.43 -14.33
CA GLN A 198 -4.63 -1.18 -15.61
C GLN A 198 -5.63 -2.30 -15.91
N GLY A 199 -6.89 -1.93 -16.14
CA GLY A 199 -7.98 -2.87 -16.41
C GLY A 199 -8.47 -3.64 -15.19
N TYR A 200 -9.41 -4.55 -15.40
CA TYR A 200 -9.97 -5.45 -14.38
C TYR A 200 -9.97 -6.88 -14.93
N GLY A 201 -9.42 -7.84 -14.18
CA GLY A 201 -9.20 -9.20 -14.70
C GLY A 201 -8.08 -9.24 -15.76
N GLN A 202 -8.44 -9.23 -17.05
CA GLN A 202 -7.43 -9.10 -18.12
C GLN A 202 -6.82 -7.69 -18.08
N GLY A 203 -5.63 -7.58 -17.51
CA GLY A 203 -5.02 -6.30 -17.16
C GLY A 203 -3.58 -6.46 -16.70
N ARG A 204 -3.06 -5.45 -16.02
CA ARG A 204 -1.72 -5.48 -15.41
C ARG A 204 -1.74 -4.70 -14.11
N THR A 205 -1.09 -5.23 -13.09
CA THR A 205 -0.91 -4.54 -11.81
C THR A 205 0.57 -4.48 -11.48
N ALA A 206 1.02 -3.35 -10.98
CA ALA A 206 2.37 -3.13 -10.47
C ALA A 206 2.29 -2.57 -9.04
N LEU A 207 3.18 -3.05 -8.18
CA LEU A 207 3.38 -2.61 -6.80
C LEU A 207 4.83 -2.16 -6.64
N ALA A 208 5.09 -1.04 -5.97
CA ALA A 208 6.44 -0.62 -5.59
C ALA A 208 6.60 -0.24 -4.12
N ILE A 209 7.76 -0.60 -3.56
CA ILE A 209 8.17 -0.35 -2.17
C ILE A 209 9.67 0.06 -2.13
N PRO A 210 10.05 1.23 -1.58
CA PRO A 210 9.18 2.40 -1.53
C PRO A 210 8.92 2.90 -2.97
N VAL A 211 8.08 3.92 -3.10
CA VAL A 211 7.61 4.45 -4.38
C VAL A 211 8.75 4.68 -5.40
N LEU A 212 8.77 3.87 -6.46
CA LEU A 212 9.54 4.04 -7.68
C LEU A 212 8.95 3.14 -8.79
N LEU A 213 7.84 3.55 -9.39
CA LEU A 213 7.29 2.88 -10.57
C LEU A 213 7.68 3.67 -11.82
N GLU A 214 8.37 3.01 -12.75
CA GLU A 214 8.29 3.40 -14.16
C GLU A 214 6.90 2.94 -14.66
N GLU A 215 6.16 3.83 -15.32
CA GLU A 215 4.87 3.50 -15.95
C GLU A 215 5.00 2.28 -16.90
N PHE A 216 3.89 1.59 -17.15
CA PHE A 216 3.86 0.32 -17.90
C PHE A 216 4.46 0.36 -19.30
#